data_AF-A0A526YFS3-F1
#
_entry.id   AF-A0A526YFS3-F1
#
_cell.length_a   1.000
_cell.length_b   1.000
_cell.length_c   1.000
_cell.angle_alpha   90.00
_cell.angle_beta   90.00
_cell.angle_gamma   90.00
#
_symmetry.space_group_name_H-M   'P 1'
#
loop_
_entity.id
_entity.type
_entity.pdbx_description
1 polymer ?
#
loop_
_entity_poly.entity_id
_entity_poly.type
_entity_poly.pdbx_seq_one_letter_code
_entity_poly.pdbx_strand_id
1 'polypeptide(L)'
;WLKEAKMADSTRSMRKAIFDRDILPIWEKRLLTEITPDDLRALCAKVRDRGAPATAVHIRDVVKQIYSYAILHGEKIANPADEVGPASIATFEAKDRA
;
A
#
# COMPACT_ATOMS: atom_id res chain seq x y z
N TRP A 1 -5.37 9.96 -7.94
CA TRP A 1 -4.15 9.12 -8.07
C TRP A 1 -4.27 8.05 -9.15
N LEU A 2 -5.10 7.00 -9.02
CA LEU A 2 -5.16 5.91 -10.00
C LEU A 2 -5.47 6.45 -11.40
N LYS A 3 -6.56 7.21 -11.57
CA LYS A 3 -7.00 7.73 -12.88
C LYS A 3 -6.00 8.67 -13.54
N GLU A 4 -5.32 9.50 -12.77
CA GLU A 4 -4.50 10.61 -13.29
C GLU A 4 -3.01 10.27 -13.44
N ALA A 5 -2.51 9.31 -12.66
CA ALA A 5 -1.10 8.94 -12.77
C ALA A 5 -0.81 8.20 -14.08
N LYS A 6 0.24 8.65 -14.78
CA LYS A 6 0.77 8.00 -16.00
C LYS A 6 1.42 6.67 -15.60
N MET A 7 0.77 5.57 -15.91
CA MET A 7 1.25 4.21 -15.65
C MET A 7 0.70 3.24 -16.69
N ALA A 8 1.43 2.14 -16.94
CA ALA A 8 0.99 1.05 -17.81
C ALA A 8 -0.32 0.43 -17.30
N ASP A 9 -1.16 -0.07 -18.22
CA ASP A 9 -2.48 -0.61 -17.90
C ASP A 9 -2.41 -1.88 -17.03
N SER A 10 -1.36 -2.69 -17.20
CA SER A 10 -1.08 -3.86 -16.35
C SER A 10 -0.81 -3.44 -14.90
N THR A 11 0.02 -2.42 -14.71
CA THR A 11 0.32 -1.85 -13.39
C THR A 11 -0.91 -1.21 -12.75
N ARG A 12 -1.72 -0.50 -13.55
CA ARG A 12 -2.98 0.11 -13.11
C ARG A 12 -3.97 -0.94 -12.64
N SER A 13 -4.14 -1.99 -13.43
CA SER A 13 -5.07 -3.09 -13.14
C SER A 13 -4.65 -3.85 -11.89
N MET A 14 -3.35 -4.15 -11.74
CA MET A 14 -2.79 -4.78 -10.54
C MET A 14 -3.02 -3.91 -9.29
N ARG A 15 -2.69 -2.61 -9.34
CA ARG A 15 -2.88 -1.69 -8.20
C ARG A 15 -4.35 -1.50 -7.85
N LYS A 16 -5.22 -1.43 -8.85
CA LYS A 16 -6.67 -1.37 -8.65
C LYS A 16 -7.18 -2.64 -7.96
N ALA A 17 -6.74 -3.82 -8.41
CA ALA A 17 -7.14 -5.08 -7.79
C ALA A 17 -6.72 -5.17 -6.33
N ILE A 18 -5.50 -4.74 -5.99
CA ILE A 18 -5.01 -4.67 -4.61
C ILE A 18 -5.85 -3.68 -3.79
N PHE A 19 -6.12 -2.50 -4.34
CA PHE A 19 -6.95 -1.51 -3.65
C PHE A 19 -8.35 -2.06 -3.35
N ASP A 20 -9.04 -2.60 -4.35
CA ASP A 20 -10.42 -3.08 -4.22
C ASP A 20 -10.53 -4.29 -3.27
N ARG A 21 -9.54 -5.19 -3.25
CA ARG A 21 -9.61 -6.45 -2.51
C ARG A 21 -9.02 -6.38 -1.11
N ASP A 22 -7.94 -5.64 -0.94
CA ASP A 22 -7.13 -5.70 0.29
C ASP A 22 -7.22 -4.42 1.13
N ILE A 23 -7.48 -3.26 0.51
CA ILE A 23 -7.47 -1.96 1.20
C ILE A 23 -8.89 -1.47 1.46
N LEU A 24 -9.70 -1.35 0.40
CA LEU A 24 -11.04 -0.78 0.46
C LEU A 24 -11.94 -1.47 1.49
N PRO A 25 -12.04 -2.82 1.57
CA PRO A 25 -12.93 -3.48 2.53
C PRO A 25 -12.56 -3.25 3.99
N ILE A 26 -11.33 -2.82 4.27
CA ILE A 26 -10.83 -2.59 5.64
C ILE A 26 -11.01 -1.13 6.05
N TRP A 27 -10.83 -0.19 5.12
CA TRP A 27 -10.77 1.25 5.42
C TRP A 27 -11.84 2.08 4.72
N GLU A 28 -12.82 1.49 4.03
CA GLU A 28 -13.91 2.22 3.36
C GLU A 28 -14.71 3.17 4.27
N LYS A 29 -14.78 2.86 5.57
CA LYS A 29 -15.50 3.65 6.58
C LYS A 29 -14.59 4.55 7.41
N ARG A 30 -13.29 4.58 7.11
CA ARG A 30 -12.30 5.37 7.84
C ARG A 30 -11.88 6.58 7.02
N LEU A 31 -11.66 7.69 7.69
CA LEU A 31 -11.02 8.86 7.12
C LEU A 31 -9.52 8.61 6.97
N LEU A 32 -8.88 9.30 6.01
CA LEU A 32 -7.43 9.21 5.84
C LEU A 32 -6.66 9.68 7.09
N THR A 33 -7.22 10.60 7.86
CA THR A 33 -6.67 11.08 9.13
C THR A 33 -6.71 10.04 10.25
N GLU A 34 -7.54 9.01 10.13
CA GLU A 34 -7.69 7.98 11.17
C GLU A 34 -6.71 6.83 10.98
N ILE A 35 -6.18 6.61 9.77
CA ILE A 35 -5.32 5.46 9.47
C ILE A 35 -3.89 5.76 9.95
N THR A 36 -3.39 4.93 10.85
CA THR A 36 -2.07 5.06 11.46
C THR A 36 -1.03 4.15 10.79
N PRO A 37 0.27 4.37 11.03
CA PRO A 37 1.31 3.41 10.65
C PRO A 37 1.08 2.00 11.21
N ASP A 38 0.53 1.89 12.42
CA ASP A 38 0.25 0.61 13.08
C ASP A 38 -0.86 -0.15 12.35
N ASP A 39 -1.91 0.54 11.90
CA ASP A 39 -2.97 -0.04 11.07
C ASP A 39 -2.41 -0.61 9.77
N LEU A 40 -1.52 0.14 9.11
CA LEU A 40 -0.87 -0.29 7.88
C LEU A 40 0.03 -1.51 8.12
N ARG A 41 0.82 -1.52 9.22
CA ARG A 41 1.64 -2.68 9.60
C ARG A 41 0.77 -3.91 9.86
N ALA A 42 -0.35 -3.76 10.56
CA ALA A 42 -1.27 -4.85 10.84
C ALA A 42 -1.89 -5.42 9.55
N LEU A 43 -2.29 -4.57 8.60
CA LEU A 43 -2.80 -5.01 7.31
C LEU A 43 -1.74 -5.76 6.50
N CYS A 44 -0.53 -5.21 6.39
CA CYS A 44 0.58 -5.84 5.70
C CYS A 44 0.97 -7.19 6.33
N ALA A 45 1.04 -7.26 7.67
CA ALA A 45 1.31 -8.51 8.39
C ALA A 45 0.22 -9.56 8.11
N LYS A 46 -1.05 -9.18 8.19
CA LYS A 46 -2.18 -10.09 7.90
C LYS A 46 -2.11 -10.70 6.50
N VAL A 47 -1.72 -9.93 5.49
CA VAL A 47 -1.59 -10.42 4.10
C VAL A 47 -0.33 -11.24 3.91
N ARG A 48 0.79 -10.82 4.50
CA ARG A 48 2.05 -11.57 4.50
C ARG A 48 1.87 -12.95 5.14
N ASP A 49 1.25 -13.02 6.31
CA ASP A 49 1.09 -14.24 7.09
C ASP A 49 0.15 -15.26 6.41
N ARG A 50 -0.62 -14.82 5.40
CA ARG A 50 -1.40 -15.67 4.48
C ARG A 50 -0.59 -16.22 3.31
N GLY A 51 0.73 -15.99 3.27
CA GLY A 51 1.63 -16.45 2.22
C GLY A 51 1.76 -15.49 1.02
N ALA A 52 1.37 -14.22 1.17
CA ALA A 52 1.43 -13.23 0.09
C ALA A 52 2.35 -12.02 0.41
N PRO A 53 3.67 -12.23 0.65
CA PRO A 53 4.59 -11.16 1.05
C PRO A 53 4.74 -10.06 -0.01
N ALA A 54 4.73 -10.40 -1.30
CA ALA A 54 4.80 -9.42 -2.39
C ALA A 54 3.55 -8.52 -2.42
N THR A 55 2.36 -9.12 -2.25
CA THR A 55 1.11 -8.36 -2.14
C THR A 55 1.13 -7.43 -0.94
N ALA A 56 1.67 -7.87 0.20
CA ALA A 56 1.79 -7.03 1.40
C ALA A 56 2.66 -5.78 1.14
N VAL A 57 3.77 -5.90 0.41
CA VAL A 57 4.58 -4.75 0.00
C VAL A 57 3.82 -3.85 -0.97
N HIS A 58 3.12 -4.43 -1.96
CA HIS A 58 2.33 -3.65 -2.90
C HIS A 58 1.17 -2.89 -2.25
N ILE A 59 0.52 -3.46 -1.22
CA ILE A 59 -0.48 -2.75 -0.40
C ILE A 59 0.14 -1.48 0.18
N ARG A 60 1.30 -1.60 0.84
CA ARG A 60 2.00 -0.46 1.41
C ARG A 60 2.31 0.61 0.36
N ASP A 61 2.74 0.22 -0.83
CA ASP A 61 3.06 1.16 -1.90
C ASP A 61 1.83 1.85 -2.50
N VAL A 62 0.72 1.13 -2.62
CA VAL A 62 -0.57 1.71 -3.03
C VAL A 62 -1.02 2.75 -2.01
N VAL A 63 -0.95 2.44 -0.71
CA VAL A 63 -1.29 3.37 0.37
C VAL A 63 -0.38 4.60 0.30
N LYS A 64 0.94 4.40 0.15
CA LYS A 64 1.88 5.52 -0.01
C LYS A 64 1.45 6.45 -1.15
N GLN A 65 1.07 5.91 -2.30
CA GLN A 65 0.68 6.69 -3.47
C GLN A 65 -0.66 7.42 -3.30
N ILE A 66 -1.62 6.82 -2.58
CA ILE A 66 -2.88 7.49 -2.22
C ILE A 66 -2.60 8.73 -1.35
N TYR A 67 -1.82 8.56 -0.28
CA TYR A 67 -1.50 9.65 0.63
C TYR A 67 -0.63 10.73 -0.02
N SER A 68 0.40 10.34 -0.76
CA SER A 68 1.22 11.30 -1.52
C SER A 68 0.38 12.12 -2.50
N TYR A 69 -0.60 11.49 -3.16
CA TYR A 69 -1.52 12.19 -4.03
C TYR A 69 -2.42 13.16 -3.25
N ALA A 70 -3.01 12.73 -2.14
CA ALA A 70 -3.85 13.60 -1.29
C ALA A 70 -3.07 14.83 -0.81
N ILE A 71 -1.85 14.62 -0.30
CA ILE A 71 -0.96 15.69 0.19
C ILE A 71 -0.60 16.66 -0.94
N LEU A 72 -0.27 16.15 -2.13
CA LEU A 72 0.02 16.99 -3.29
C LEU A 72 -1.15 17.90 -3.68
N HIS A 73 -2.39 17.50 -3.36
CA HIS A 73 -3.62 18.25 -3.65
C HIS A 73 -4.10 19.10 -2.47
N GLY A 74 -3.27 19.27 -1.44
CA GLY A 74 -3.51 20.21 -0.33
C GLY A 74 -3.99 19.59 0.97
N GLU A 75 -4.18 18.26 1.04
CA GLU A 75 -4.51 17.59 2.30
C GLU A 75 -3.33 17.65 3.28
N LYS A 76 -3.59 18.11 4.50
CA LYS A 76 -2.59 18.25 5.56
C LYS A 76 -2.57 17.02 6.46
N ILE A 77 -2.18 15.88 5.90
CA ILE A 77 -2.16 14.59 6.58
C ILE A 77 -0.76 13.97 6.55
N ALA A 78 -0.43 13.19 7.58
CA ALA A 78 0.78 12.36 7.57
C ALA A 78 0.57 11.12 6.69
N ASN A 79 1.62 10.68 6.00
CA ASN A 79 1.58 9.45 5.23
C ASN A 79 2.00 8.27 6.12
N PRO A 80 1.08 7.34 6.46
CA PRO A 80 1.39 6.24 7.36
C PRO A 80 2.46 5.30 6.79
N ALA A 81 2.63 5.27 5.45
CA ALA A 81 3.62 4.42 4.80
C ALA A 81 5.07 4.91 4.99
N ASP A 82 5.30 6.15 5.43
CA ASP A 82 6.67 6.66 5.64
C ASP A 82 7.34 6.05 6.88
N GLU A 83 6.54 5.57 7.85
CA GLU A 83 7.02 4.82 9.02
C GLU A 83 6.95 3.30 8.85
N VAL A 84 6.55 2.83 7.67
CA VAL A 84 6.44 1.40 7.33
C VAL A 84 7.32 1.10 6.14
N GLY A 85 8.59 0.79 6.42
CA GLY A 85 9.57 0.40 5.41
C GLY A 85 9.23 -0.95 4.76
N PRO A 86 9.43 -1.14 3.45
CA PRO A 86 9.17 -2.43 2.79
C PRO A 86 9.91 -3.62 3.45
N ALA A 87 11.13 -3.38 3.92
CA ALA A 87 11.95 -4.38 4.60
C ALA A 87 11.36 -4.87 5.94
N SER A 88 10.54 -4.06 6.62
CA SER A 88 9.84 -4.53 7.84
C SER A 88 8.63 -5.41 7.54
N ILE A 89 8.18 -5.43 6.28
CA ILE A 89 7.09 -6.28 5.81
C ILE A 89 7.65 -7.61 5.33
N ALA A 90 8.55 -7.57 4.34
CA ALA A 90 9.16 -8.76 3.77
C ALA A 90 10.60 -8.49 3.31
N THR A 91 11.51 -9.37 3.67
CA THR A 91 12.87 -9.41 3.13
C THR A 91 12.89 -10.34 1.93
N PHE A 92 13.09 -9.78 0.73
CA PHE A 92 13.34 -10.59 -0.46
C PHE A 92 14.84 -10.83 -0.54
N GLU A 93 15.29 -12.04 -0.19
CA GLU A 93 16.64 -12.46 -0.55
C GLU A 93 16.71 -12.66 -2.06
N ALA A 94 17.69 -12.03 -2.71
CA ALA A 94 17.95 -12.26 -4.12
C ALA A 94 18.34 -13.74 -4.28
N LYS A 95 17.42 -14.53 -4.84
CA LYS A 95 17.71 -15.92 -5.17
C LYS A 95 18.72 -15.91 -6.32
N ASP A 96 19.92 -16.38 -6.04
CA ASP A 96 21.02 -16.49 -7.00
C ASP A 96 20.51 -17.24 -8.24
N ARG A 97 20.57 -16.61 -9.41
CA ARG A 97 20.27 -17.26 -10.68
C ARG A 97 21.56 -17.94 -11.12
N ALA A 98 21.82 -19.13 -10.57
CA ALA A 98 22.80 -20.07 -11.11
C ALA A 98 22.27 -20.74 -12.37
#